data_AF-A0A2M7LIX7-F1
#
_entry.id   AF-A0A2M7LIX7-F1
#
_cell.length_a   1.000
_cell.length_b   1.000
_cell.length_c   1.000
_cell.angle_alpha   90.00
_cell.angle_beta   90.00
_cell.angle_gamma   90.00
#
_symmetry.space_group_name_H-M   'P 1'
#
loop_
_entity.id
_entity.type
_entity.pdbx_description
1 polymer ?
#
loop_
_entity_poly.entity_id
_entity_poly.type
_entity_poly.pdbx_seq_one_letter_code
_entity_poly.pdbx_strand_id
1 'polypeptide(L)' 'MINKKLITKDMLIAQLAEQYPALVDVLIEDYGFHCIGCGMSAIESLEQGASVHGMTNKEIKTMVDNLNELVNAEK' A
#
# COMPACT_ATOMS: atom_id res chain seq x y z
N MET A 1 13.83 18.81 -9.92
CA MET A 1 12.54 18.25 -9.49
C MET A 1 12.84 16.88 -8.91
N ILE A 2 12.82 16.74 -7.59
CA ILE A 2 13.15 15.46 -6.95
C ILE A 2 11.88 14.61 -7.01
N ASN A 3 11.87 13.59 -7.87
CA ASN A 3 10.82 12.58 -7.89
C ASN A 3 10.86 11.82 -6.56
N LYS A 4 10.12 12.32 -5.57
CA LYS A 4 9.78 11.56 -4.38
C LYS A 4 8.92 10.40 -4.88
N LYS A 5 9.44 9.18 -4.76
CA LYS A 5 8.67 7.95 -4.95
C LYS A 5 7.50 8.03 -3.97
N LEU A 6 6.33 8.44 -4.47
CA LEU A 6 5.15 8.73 -3.67
C LEU A 6 4.15 7.60 -3.88
N ILE A 7 3.93 6.82 -2.83
CA ILE A 7 2.83 5.86 -2.80
C ILE A 7 1.54 6.67 -2.74
N THR A 8 0.59 6.36 -3.61
CA THR A 8 -0.75 6.95 -3.61
C THR A 8 -1.78 5.86 -3.35
N LYS A 9 -2.94 6.25 -2.82
CA LYS A 9 -4.06 5.33 -2.57
C LYS A 9 -4.62 4.67 -3.84
N ASP A 10 -4.40 5.30 -4.99
CA ASP A 10 -4.83 4.81 -6.31
C ASP A 10 -3.84 3.82 -6.93
N MET A 11 -2.67 3.63 -6.31
CA MET A 11 -1.66 2.67 -6.76
C MET A 11 -2.21 1.23 -6.59
N LEU A 12 -1.96 0.40 -7.60
CA LEU A 12 -2.34 -1.01 -7.54
C LEU A 12 -1.50 -1.74 -6.50
N ILE A 13 -2.14 -2.64 -5.77
CA ILE A 13 -1.50 -3.40 -4.70
C ILE A 13 -0.32 -4.22 -5.25
N ALA A 14 -0.51 -4.89 -6.39
CA ALA A 14 0.57 -5.63 -7.05
C ALA A 14 1.74 -4.72 -7.46
N GLN A 15 1.44 -3.54 -8.01
CA GLN A 15 2.49 -2.58 -8.40
C GLN A 15 3.28 -2.06 -7.21
N LEU A 16 2.62 -1.83 -6.06
CA LEU A 16 3.30 -1.46 -4.83
C LEU A 16 4.20 -2.59 -4.36
N ALA A 17 3.71 -3.83 -4.30
CA ALA A 17 4.48 -4.98 -3.87
C ALA A 17 5.74 -5.22 -4.75
N GLU A 18 5.62 -5.01 -6.06
CA GLU A 18 6.76 -5.11 -6.99
C GLU A 18 7.79 -3.97 -6.79
N GLN A 19 7.33 -2.74 -6.55
CA GLN A 19 8.21 -1.57 -6.41
C GLN A 19 8.83 -1.44 -5.02
N TYR A 20 8.15 -1.95 -4.00
CA TYR A 20 8.51 -1.84 -2.58
C TYR A 20 8.30 -3.19 -1.88
N PRO A 21 9.10 -4.21 -2.22
CA PRO A 21 8.95 -5.55 -1.63
C PRO A 21 9.09 -5.55 -0.10
N ALA A 22 9.84 -4.61 0.47
CA ALA A 22 9.98 -4.44 1.92
C ALA A 22 8.67 -4.01 2.63
N LEU A 23 7.73 -3.42 1.90
CA LEU A 23 6.42 -3.03 2.45
C LEU A 23 5.38 -4.16 2.40
N VAL A 24 5.69 -5.29 1.75
CA VAL A 24 4.75 -6.41 1.65
C VAL A 24 4.40 -6.95 3.03
N ASP A 25 5.41 -7.13 3.88
CA ASP A 25 5.21 -7.62 5.25
C ASP A 25 4.36 -6.63 6.06
N VAL A 26 4.63 -5.32 5.93
CA VAL A 26 3.83 -4.25 6.57
C VAL A 26 2.37 -4.29 6.11
N LEU A 27 2.12 -4.44 4.80
CA LEU A 27 0.76 -4.53 4.26
C LEU A 27 0.00 -5.75 4.79
N ILE A 28 0.69 -6.88 4.99
CA ILE A 28 0.08 -8.11 5.50
C ILE A 28 -0.15 -8.01 7.01
N GLU A 29 0.87 -7.64 7.78
CA GLU A 29 0.87 -7.67 9.24
C GLU A 29 0.05 -6.51 9.85
N ASP A 30 0.24 -5.29 9.36
CA ASP A 30 -0.38 -4.09 9.96
C ASP A 30 -1.73 -3.74 9.32
N TYR A 31 -1.92 -4.07 8.05
CA TYR A 31 -3.11 -3.65 7.28
C TYR A 31 -3.96 -4.83 6.77
N GLY A 32 -3.52 -6.07 6.98
CA GLY A 32 -4.34 -7.26 6.74
C GLY A 32 -4.47 -7.67 5.27
N PHE A 33 -3.62 -7.18 4.37
CA PHE A 33 -3.59 -7.49 2.93
C PHE A 33 -3.05 -8.91 2.65
N HIS A 34 -3.52 -9.93 3.37
CA HIS A 34 -3.12 -11.34 3.17
C HIS A 34 -3.37 -11.84 1.74
N CYS A 35 -4.28 -11.18 1.01
CA CYS A 35 -4.61 -11.46 -0.38
C CYS A 35 -3.65 -10.84 -1.39
N ILE A 36 -2.51 -10.26 -0.97
CA ILE A 36 -1.56 -9.55 -1.86
C ILE A 36 -1.09 -10.39 -3.05
N GLY A 37 -1.03 -11.72 -2.89
CA GLY A 37 -0.65 -12.68 -3.95
C GLY A 37 -1.82 -13.25 -4.76
N CYS A 38 -3.06 -12.84 -4.50
CA CYS A 38 -4.23 -13.25 -5.27
C CYS A 38 -4.26 -12.50 -6.61
N GLY A 39 -4.76 -13.11 -7.68
CA GLY A 39 -4.86 -12.45 -9.00
C GLY A 39 -5.68 -11.15 -9.00
N MET A 40 -6.53 -10.93 -7.98
CA MET A 40 -7.28 -9.68 -7.79
C MET A 40 -6.39 -8.49 -7.44
N SER A 41 -5.24 -8.70 -6.76
CA SER A 41 -4.34 -7.60 -6.36
C SER A 41 -3.70 -6.88 -7.56
N ALA A 42 -3.70 -7.51 -8.73
CA ALA A 42 -3.23 -6.95 -10.00
C ALA A 42 -4.18 -5.90 -10.60
N ILE A 43 -5.43 -5.84 -10.13
CA ILE A 43 -6.45 -4.89 -10.62
C ILE A 43 -7.06 -4.05 -9.49
N GLU A 44 -6.74 -4.35 -8.23
CA GLU A 44 -7.25 -3.66 -7.05
C GLU A 44 -6.28 -2.55 -6.59
N SER A 45 -6.81 -1.35 -6.35
CA SER A 45 -6.05 -0.25 -5.75
C SER A 45 -5.91 -0.43 -4.23
N LEU A 46 -4.91 0.24 -3.63
CA LEU A 46 -4.76 0.28 -2.17
C LEU A 46 -6.02 0.77 -1.46
N GLU A 47 -6.68 1.81 -1.99
CA GLU A 47 -7.92 2.32 -1.43
C GLU A 47 -9.04 1.28 -1.47
N GLN A 48 -9.19 0.58 -2.61
CA GLN A 48 -10.22 -0.44 -2.78
C GLN A 48 -9.99 -1.62 -1.85
N GLY A 49 -8.76 -2.16 -1.83
CA GLY A 49 -8.40 -3.26 -0.92
C GLY A 49 -8.63 -2.86 0.53
N ALA A 50 -8.09 -1.73 0.97
CA ALA A 50 -8.28 -1.25 2.34
C ALA A 50 -9.76 -1.04 2.69
N SER A 51 -10.57 -0.54 1.75
CA SER A 51 -12.01 -0.33 1.95
C SER A 51 -12.78 -1.65 2.08
N VAL A 52 -12.42 -2.69 1.32
CA VAL A 52 -12.99 -4.04 1.45
C VAL A 52 -12.67 -4.65 2.82
N HIS A 53 -11.52 -4.29 3.37
CA HIS A 53 -11.10 -4.65 4.73
C HIS A 53 -11.71 -3.75 5.83
N GLY A 54 -12.62 -2.83 5.47
CA GLY A 54 -13.38 -2.03 6.42
C GLY A 54 -12.70 -0.75 6.91
N MET A 55 -11.56 -0.37 6.31
CA MET A 55 -10.87 0.87 6.66
C MET A 55 -11.64 2.10 6.19
N THR A 56 -11.69 3.13 7.04
CA THR A 56 -12.24 4.43 6.69
C THR A 56 -11.26 5.22 5.80
N ASN A 57 -11.76 6.20 5.06
CA ASN A 57 -10.92 7.12 4.27
C ASN A 57 -9.79 7.77 5.09
N LYS A 58 -10.00 7.99 6.39
CA LYS A 58 -8.98 8.54 7.28
C LYS A 58 -7.87 7.52 7.56
N GLU A 59 -8.23 6.27 7.83
CA GLU A 59 -7.27 5.19 8.05
C GLU A 59 -6.49 4.87 6.79
N ILE A 60 -7.13 4.88 5.62
CA ILE A 60 -6.47 4.72 4.32
C ILE A 60 -5.44 5.83 4.09
N LYS A 61 -5.79 7.08 4.42
CA LYS A 61 -4.84 8.19 4.33
C LYS A 61 -3.65 7.97 5.28
N THR A 62 -3.91 7.59 6.53
CA THR A 62 -2.85 7.31 7.51
C THR A 62 -1.95 6.15 7.07
N MET A 63 -2.51 5.09 6.50
CA MET A 63 -1.76 3.98 5.92
C MET A 63 -0.81 4.48 4.83
N VAL A 64 -1.33 5.21 3.84
CA VAL A 64 -0.51 5.73 2.74
C VAL A 64 0.59 6.67 3.25
N ASP A 65 0.29 7.53 4.22
CA ASP A 65 1.29 8.41 4.84
C ASP A 65 2.40 7.58 5.52
N ASN A 66 2.04 6.56 6.31
CA ASN A 66 3.01 5.65 6.96
C ASN A 66 3.89 4.90 5.95
N LEU A 67 3.29 4.32 4.89
CA LEU A 67 4.04 3.63 3.84
C LEU A 67 5.05 4.57 3.16
N ASN A 68 4.67 5.83 2.94
CA ASN A 68 5.58 6.84 2.41
C ASN A 68 6.71 7.18 3.39
N GLU A 69 6.44 7.24 4.70
CA GLU A 69 7.49 7.47 5.70
C GLU A 69 8.50 6.32 5.73
N LEU A 70 8.04 5.07 5.75
CA LEU A 70 8.90 3.88 5.72
C LEU A 70 9.82 3.86 4.49
N VAL A 71 9.29 4.16 3.30
CA VAL A 71 10.09 4.25 2.05
C VAL A 71 11.14 5.36 2.08
N ASN A 72 10.88 6.46 2.79
CA ASN A 72 11.86 7.53 2.93
C ASN A 72 12.87 7.28 4.06
N ALA A 73 12.53 6.44 5.05
CA ALA A 73 13.39 6.07 6.16
C ALA A 73 14.41 4.99 5.78
N GLU A 74 14.11 4.13 4.79
CA GLU A 74 15.05 3.14 4.26
C GLU A 74 16.08 3.69 3.25
N LYS A 75 16.15 5.01 3.06
CA LYS A 75 17.16 5.69 2.22
C LYS A 75 18.28 6.30 3.04
#